data_AF-A0A532DKS9-F1
#
_entry.id   AF-A0A532DKS9-F1
#
_cell.length_a   1.000
_cell.length_b   1.000
_cell.length_c   1.000
_cell.angle_alpha   90.00
_cell.angle_beta   90.00
_cell.angle_gamma   90.00
#
_symmetry.space_group_name_H-M   'P 1'
#
loop_
_entity.id
_entity.type
_entity.pdbx_description
1 polymer ?
#
loop_
_entity_poly.entity_id
_entity_poly.type
_entity_poly.pdbx_seq_one_letter_code
_entity_poly.pdbx_strand_id
1 'polypeptide(L)'
;MDSTCASHCEVLRARFEGREAIYVEKGALRVRVTNIRSEGLSVRANVEEVITPGLGVGFFARTHPPTTGPLRWDIGGDPTSYSDDSWSMGYGGWALYFDPEFIQAVIDFSARRPNDADPYEGYVAVCDMALKRILMRAPQSPCLPEAM
;
A
#
# COMPACT_ATOMS: atom_id res chain seq x y z
N MET A 1 -1.74 -16.10 26.04
CA MET A 1 -1.83 -14.64 26.27
C MET A 1 -1.95 -14.00 24.88
N ASP A 2 -3.01 -14.38 24.14
CA ASP A 2 -3.04 -14.31 22.67
C ASP A 2 -4.24 -13.53 22.10
N SER A 3 -5.07 -12.92 22.95
CA SER A 3 -6.34 -12.31 22.51
C SER A 3 -6.16 -11.02 21.71
N THR A 4 -5.07 -10.28 21.90
CA THR A 4 -4.88 -8.97 21.26
C THR A 4 -4.46 -9.11 19.79
N CYS A 5 -3.51 -10.02 19.49
CA CYS A 5 -3.10 -10.28 18.11
C CYS A 5 -4.24 -10.90 17.29
N ALA A 6 -4.98 -11.85 17.89
CA ALA A 6 -6.15 -12.45 17.26
C ALA A 6 -7.25 -11.40 16.95
N SER A 7 -7.55 -10.52 17.92
CA SER A 7 -8.51 -9.41 17.73
C SER A 7 -8.06 -8.44 16.62
N HIS A 8 -6.78 -8.05 16.61
CA HIS A 8 -6.23 -7.20 15.56
C HIS A 8 -6.27 -7.87 14.18
N CYS A 9 -6.00 -9.18 14.11
CA CYS A 9 -6.07 -9.94 12.87
C CYS A 9 -7.50 -9.97 12.29
N GLU A 10 -8.51 -10.15 13.13
CA GLU A 10 -9.91 -10.10 12.69
C GLU A 10 -10.32 -8.72 12.16
N VAL A 11 -9.85 -7.63 12.79
CA VAL A 11 -10.09 -6.27 12.29
C VAL A 11 -9.42 -6.06 10.91
N LEU A 12 -8.17 -6.50 10.76
CA LEU A 12 -7.46 -6.40 9.48
C LEU A 12 -8.13 -7.24 8.40
N ARG A 13 -8.60 -8.46 8.72
CA ARG A 13 -9.37 -9.29 7.81
C ARG A 13 -10.62 -8.57 7.33
N ALA A 14 -11.45 -8.10 8.26
CA ALA A 14 -12.70 -7.41 7.93
C ALA A 14 -12.47 -6.16 7.09
N ARG A 15 -11.35 -5.44 7.30
CA ARG A 15 -11.06 -4.19 6.61
C ARG A 15 -10.36 -4.37 5.27
N PHE A 16 -9.48 -5.35 5.11
CA PHE A 16 -8.48 -5.39 4.04
C PHE A 16 -8.40 -6.72 3.28
N GLU A 17 -8.95 -7.82 3.79
CA GLU A 17 -8.91 -9.12 3.10
C GLU A 17 -9.64 -9.03 1.75
N GLY A 18 -9.01 -9.53 0.70
CA GLY A 18 -9.52 -9.51 -0.67
C GLY A 18 -9.50 -8.13 -1.34
N ARG A 19 -9.11 -7.07 -0.64
CA ARG A 19 -9.08 -5.70 -1.18
C ARG A 19 -7.79 -5.41 -1.92
N GLU A 20 -7.90 -4.44 -2.81
CA GLU A 20 -6.77 -3.90 -3.54
C GLU A 20 -6.16 -2.70 -2.83
N ALA A 21 -4.86 -2.52 -3.02
CA ALA A 21 -4.09 -1.44 -2.44
C ALA A 21 -2.94 -1.03 -3.36
N ILE A 22 -2.32 0.11 -3.05
CA ILE A 22 -1.01 0.49 -3.57
C ILE A 22 0.06 0.12 -2.53
N TYR A 23 1.02 -0.71 -2.94
CA TYR A 23 2.19 -1.12 -2.16
C TYR A 23 3.40 -0.29 -2.57
N VAL A 24 3.96 0.52 -1.67
CA VAL A 24 4.98 1.52 -2.04
C VAL A 24 6.36 0.90 -2.24
N GLU A 25 6.83 0.09 -1.31
CA GLU A 25 8.25 -0.26 -1.17
C GLU A 25 8.77 -1.22 -2.24
N LYS A 26 7.88 -1.80 -3.04
CA LYS A 26 8.19 -2.62 -4.21
C LYS A 26 7.94 -1.86 -5.51
N GLY A 27 8.06 -0.54 -5.51
CA GLY A 27 7.95 0.29 -6.72
C GLY A 27 6.53 0.74 -7.02
N ALA A 28 5.74 1.03 -5.99
CA ALA A 28 4.37 1.55 -6.11
C ALA A 28 3.44 0.64 -6.93
N LEU A 29 3.33 -0.63 -6.54
CA LEU A 29 2.52 -1.64 -7.22
C LEU A 29 1.06 -1.59 -6.80
N ARG A 30 0.13 -1.79 -7.74
CA ARG A 30 -1.24 -2.19 -7.39
C ARG A 30 -1.21 -3.66 -6.99
N VAL A 31 -1.78 -3.98 -5.85
CA VAL A 31 -1.77 -5.33 -5.27
C VAL A 31 -3.14 -5.71 -4.72
N ARG A 32 -3.36 -7.00 -4.52
CA ARG A 32 -4.47 -7.57 -3.75
C ARG A 32 -3.92 -8.28 -2.52
N VAL A 33 -4.54 -8.01 -1.38
CA VAL A 33 -4.17 -8.63 -0.09
C VAL A 33 -5.09 -9.81 0.17
N THR A 34 -4.52 -10.95 0.54
CA THR A 34 -5.26 -12.18 0.86
C THR A 34 -4.62 -12.94 2.02
N ASN A 35 -5.32 -13.91 2.58
CA ASN A 35 -4.82 -14.82 3.60
C ASN A 35 -4.20 -14.09 4.81
N ILE A 36 -4.84 -13.00 5.26
CA ILE A 36 -4.48 -12.32 6.50
C ILE A 36 -4.63 -13.32 7.65
N ARG A 37 -3.60 -13.49 8.48
CA ARG A 37 -3.56 -14.48 9.56
C ARG A 37 -2.65 -14.04 10.70
N SER A 38 -3.00 -14.43 11.92
CA SER A 38 -2.13 -14.31 13.09
C SER A 38 -1.06 -15.41 13.06
N GLU A 39 0.20 -15.05 13.30
CA GLU A 39 1.32 -15.97 13.43
C GLU A 39 2.15 -15.57 14.66
N GLY A 40 1.89 -16.24 15.79
CA GLY A 40 2.46 -15.84 17.08
C GLY A 40 1.93 -14.49 17.52
N LEU A 41 2.85 -13.53 17.72
CA LEU A 41 2.50 -12.15 18.06
C LEU A 41 2.21 -11.28 16.83
N SER A 42 2.53 -11.77 15.62
CA SER A 42 2.51 -10.98 14.39
C SER A 42 1.28 -11.25 13.53
N VAL A 43 0.99 -10.33 12.62
CA VAL A 43 0.03 -10.56 11.53
C VAL A 43 0.80 -10.74 10.23
N ARG A 44 0.42 -11.75 9.44
CA ARG A 44 0.92 -12.01 8.09
C ARG A 44 -0.20 -11.94 7.07
N ALA A 45 0.14 -11.61 5.83
CA ALA A 45 -0.78 -11.67 4.70
C ALA A 45 -0.02 -12.01 3.41
N ASN A 46 -0.73 -12.57 2.46
CA ASN A 46 -0.25 -12.78 1.11
C ASN A 46 -0.57 -11.53 0.27
N VAL A 47 0.38 -11.10 -0.54
CA VAL A 47 0.23 -9.98 -1.47
C VAL A 47 0.46 -10.48 -2.88
N GLU A 48 -0.49 -10.20 -3.77
CA GLU A 48 -0.40 -10.50 -5.20
C GLU A 48 -0.50 -9.21 -6.00
N GLU A 49 0.40 -9.01 -6.96
CA GLU A 49 0.33 -7.90 -7.90
C GLU A 49 -0.92 -7.99 -8.78
N VAL A 50 -1.62 -6.87 -8.93
CA VAL A 50 -2.67 -6.68 -9.91
C VAL A 50 -2.09 -5.91 -11.09
N ILE A 51 -1.87 -6.62 -12.20
CA ILE A 51 -1.25 -6.06 -13.41
C ILE A 51 -1.99 -4.79 -13.84
N THR A 52 -1.27 -3.67 -13.82
CA THR A 52 -1.78 -2.34 -14.16
C THR A 52 -0.91 -1.76 -15.28
N PRO A 53 -1.38 -1.75 -16.53
CA PRO A 53 -0.60 -1.22 -17.66
C PRO A 53 -0.10 0.20 -17.38
N GLY A 54 1.17 0.46 -17.69
CA GLY A 54 1.82 1.76 -17.46
C GLY A 54 2.27 2.01 -16.02
N LEU A 55 1.89 1.15 -15.06
CA LEU A 55 2.53 1.06 -13.75
C LEU A 55 3.68 0.05 -13.88
N GLY A 56 4.92 0.50 -13.68
CA GLY A 56 6.09 -0.37 -13.80
C GLY A 56 5.95 -1.61 -12.91
N VAL A 57 6.38 -2.78 -13.39
CA VAL A 57 6.20 -4.11 -12.74
C VAL A 57 7.01 -4.32 -11.45
N GLY A 58 7.34 -3.23 -10.76
CA GLY A 58 7.90 -3.23 -9.42
C GLY A 58 9.43 -3.23 -9.35
N PHE A 59 9.92 -2.79 -8.19
CA PHE A 59 11.29 -2.33 -7.86
C PHE A 59 12.09 -1.96 -9.11
N PHE A 60 11.50 -1.01 -9.84
CA PHE A 60 12.04 -0.27 -10.98
C PHE A 60 12.36 -1.09 -12.25
N ALA A 61 11.58 -2.15 -12.50
CA ALA A 61 11.59 -2.95 -13.73
C ALA A 61 12.97 -3.53 -14.07
N ARG A 62 13.25 -4.72 -13.52
CA ARG A 62 14.47 -5.52 -13.77
C ARG A 62 14.74 -5.70 -15.29
N THR A 63 15.52 -4.79 -15.89
CA THR A 63 16.19 -4.87 -17.21
C THR A 63 15.52 -5.81 -18.23
N HIS A 64 14.53 -5.29 -18.98
CA HIS A 64 13.63 -5.96 -19.96
C HIS A 64 14.13 -7.29 -20.59
N PRO A 65 13.35 -8.42 -20.53
CA PRO A 65 12.25 -8.71 -21.45
C PRO A 65 10.93 -9.12 -20.74
N PRO A 66 9.79 -9.28 -21.46
CA PRO A 66 8.46 -9.40 -20.86
C PRO A 66 8.24 -10.80 -20.29
N THR A 67 7.15 -10.99 -19.53
CA THR A 67 6.55 -12.28 -19.15
C THR A 67 7.05 -12.96 -17.87
N THR A 68 6.88 -12.30 -16.73
CA THR A 68 6.59 -13.06 -15.49
C THR A 68 5.21 -12.67 -15.01
N GLY A 69 4.42 -13.68 -14.64
CA GLY A 69 3.08 -13.49 -14.09
C GLY A 69 3.08 -12.60 -12.84
N PRO A 70 1.89 -12.30 -12.29
CA PRO A 70 1.77 -11.37 -11.16
C PRO A 70 2.72 -11.75 -10.02
N LEU A 71 3.48 -10.77 -9.53
CA LEU A 71 4.38 -10.99 -8.39
C LEU A 71 3.57 -11.41 -7.17
N ARG A 72 4.06 -12.42 -6.44
CA ARG A 72 3.45 -12.91 -5.20
C ARG A 72 4.49 -12.95 -4.09
N TRP A 73 4.15 -12.42 -2.93
CA TRP A 73 5.01 -12.47 -1.75
C TRP A 73 4.18 -12.40 -0.47
N ASP A 74 4.81 -12.79 0.64
CA ASP A 74 4.23 -12.63 1.96
C ASP A 74 4.72 -11.34 2.60
N ILE A 75 3.80 -10.66 3.29
CA ILE A 75 4.11 -9.57 4.20
C ILE A 75 3.80 -10.00 5.62
N GLY A 76 4.52 -9.43 6.57
CA GLY A 76 4.25 -9.60 7.98
C GLY A 76 5.16 -8.71 8.80
N GLY A 77 4.83 -8.55 10.06
CA GLY A 77 5.64 -7.77 10.99
C GLY A 77 4.96 -7.54 12.32
N ASP A 78 5.76 -7.07 13.27
CA ASP A 78 5.31 -6.49 14.54
C ASP A 78 6.18 -5.28 14.91
N PRO A 79 5.59 -4.21 15.46
CA PRO A 79 4.16 -3.89 15.43
C PRO A 79 3.74 -3.36 14.04
N THR A 80 2.51 -3.66 13.61
CA THR A 80 1.88 -2.99 12.45
C THR A 80 0.88 -1.92 12.89
N SER A 81 0.81 -0.82 12.16
CA SER A 81 -0.17 0.25 12.33
C SER A 81 -1.21 0.22 11.21
N TYR A 82 -2.46 0.55 11.49
CA TYR A 82 -3.50 0.65 10.47
C TYR A 82 -4.46 1.81 10.74
N SER A 83 -5.05 2.34 9.67
CA SER A 83 -6.15 3.31 9.67
C SER A 83 -7.37 2.69 8.97
N ASP A 84 -8.34 3.51 8.54
CA ASP A 84 -9.46 3.05 7.72
C ASP A 84 -9.06 2.69 6.29
N ASP A 85 -7.97 3.28 5.81
CA ASP A 85 -7.53 3.24 4.42
C ASP A 85 -6.05 2.87 4.25
N SER A 86 -5.32 2.59 5.33
CA SER A 86 -3.91 2.19 5.25
C SER A 86 -3.58 1.08 6.23
N TRP A 87 -2.58 0.28 5.85
CA TRP A 87 -1.94 -0.70 6.73
C TRP A 87 -0.45 -0.64 6.48
N SER A 88 0.34 -0.44 7.52
CA SER A 88 1.79 -0.33 7.41
C SER A 88 2.51 -1.03 8.54
N MET A 89 3.71 -1.49 8.22
CA MET A 89 4.72 -1.82 9.21
C MET A 89 5.50 -0.53 9.54
N GLY A 90 5.98 -0.41 10.79
CA GLY A 90 6.76 0.75 11.24
C GLY A 90 8.07 1.00 10.47
N TYR A 91 8.97 1.77 11.06
CA TYR A 91 10.15 2.32 10.37
C TYR A 91 10.93 1.29 9.51
N GLY A 92 11.03 1.56 8.21
CA GLY A 92 11.76 0.71 7.24
C GLY A 92 11.01 -0.53 6.73
N GLY A 93 9.73 -0.69 7.07
CA GLY A 93 8.88 -1.81 6.65
C GLY A 93 8.19 -1.59 5.31
N TRP A 94 6.89 -1.89 5.25
CA TRP A 94 6.03 -1.77 4.07
C TRP A 94 4.78 -0.94 4.38
N ALA A 95 4.20 -0.32 3.37
CA ALA A 95 2.96 0.44 3.47
C ALA A 95 1.99 0.11 2.32
N LEU A 96 0.74 -0.12 2.70
CA LEU A 96 -0.39 -0.41 1.82
C LEU A 96 -1.44 0.71 1.96
N TYR A 97 -1.90 1.25 0.83
CA TYR A 97 -2.96 2.25 0.76
C TYR A 97 -4.19 1.68 0.02
N PHE A 98 -5.30 1.52 0.73
CA PHE A 98 -6.56 0.91 0.30
C PHE A 98 -7.63 1.93 -0.13
N ASP A 99 -7.29 3.21 -0.17
CA ASP A 99 -8.20 4.29 -0.56
C ASP A 99 -8.59 4.17 -2.04
N PRO A 100 -9.88 3.92 -2.36
CA PRO A 100 -10.32 3.71 -3.74
C PRO A 100 -9.99 4.87 -4.67
N GLU A 101 -10.09 6.11 -4.18
CA GLU A 101 -9.77 7.29 -4.98
C GLU A 101 -8.27 7.40 -5.27
N PHE A 102 -7.41 6.99 -4.31
CA PHE A 102 -5.97 6.95 -4.53
C PHE A 102 -5.61 5.88 -5.55
N ILE A 103 -6.18 4.68 -5.42
CA ILE A 103 -5.99 3.57 -6.36
C ILE A 103 -6.41 4.01 -7.77
N GLN A 104 -7.59 4.65 -7.91
CA GLN A 104 -8.05 5.15 -9.20
C GLN A 104 -7.12 6.21 -9.77
N ALA A 105 -6.65 7.15 -8.95
CA ALA A 105 -5.70 8.17 -9.39
C ALA A 105 -4.39 7.55 -9.91
N VAL A 106 -3.89 6.50 -9.26
CA VAL A 106 -2.71 5.75 -9.72
C VAL A 106 -2.99 5.05 -11.04
N ILE A 107 -4.15 4.40 -11.19
CA ILE A 107 -4.56 3.78 -12.47
C ILE A 107 -4.62 4.81 -13.60
N ASP A 108 -5.26 5.96 -13.37
CA ASP A 108 -5.37 7.04 -14.36
C ASP A 108 -4.01 7.66 -14.70
N PHE A 109 -3.13 7.77 -13.71
CA PHE A 109 -1.74 8.17 -13.92
C PHE A 109 -1.01 7.17 -14.83
N SER A 110 -1.07 5.88 -14.50
CA SER A 110 -0.44 4.80 -15.27
C SER A 110 -0.94 4.72 -16.71
N ALA A 111 -2.25 4.85 -16.93
CA ALA A 111 -2.85 4.78 -18.26
C ALA A 111 -2.38 5.90 -19.21
N ARG A 112 -1.88 7.02 -18.67
CA ARG A 112 -1.38 8.16 -19.46
C ARG A 112 0.12 8.12 -19.71
N ARG A 113 0.85 7.17 -19.11
CA ARG A 113 2.29 7.10 -19.24
C ARG A 113 2.69 6.50 -20.60
N PRO A 114 3.70 7.07 -21.28
CA PRO A 114 4.34 6.42 -22.41
C PRO A 114 4.88 5.03 -22.02
N ASN A 115 4.85 4.08 -22.96
CA ASN A 115 5.32 2.71 -22.71
C ASN A 115 6.82 2.62 -22.44
N ASP A 116 7.60 3.62 -22.86
CA ASP A 116 9.04 3.74 -22.71
C ASP A 116 9.45 4.65 -21.53
N ALA A 117 8.48 5.15 -20.76
CA ALA A 117 8.75 6.05 -19.64
C ALA A 117 9.50 5.35 -18.49
N ASP A 118 10.46 6.05 -17.89
CA ASP A 118 11.31 5.51 -16.81
C ASP A 118 10.46 5.05 -15.59
N PRO A 119 10.50 3.76 -15.23
CA PRO A 119 9.82 3.22 -14.05
C PRO A 119 10.11 3.97 -12.75
N TYR A 120 11.31 4.53 -12.57
CA TYR A 120 11.68 5.29 -11.39
C TYR A 120 10.91 6.61 -11.28
N GLU A 121 10.72 7.32 -12.39
CA GLU A 121 9.86 8.52 -12.41
C GLU A 121 8.41 8.19 -12.03
N GLY A 122 7.93 7.00 -12.42
CA GLY A 122 6.59 6.53 -12.07
C GLY A 122 6.41 6.34 -10.58
N TYR A 123 7.37 5.68 -9.94
CA TYR A 123 7.39 5.53 -8.50
C TYR A 123 7.46 6.86 -7.76
N VAL A 124 8.35 7.78 -8.17
CA VAL A 124 8.48 9.09 -7.53
C VAL A 124 7.15 9.85 -7.59
N ALA A 125 6.48 9.82 -8.74
CA ALA A 125 5.17 10.44 -8.89
C ALA A 125 4.10 9.81 -7.98
N VAL A 126 4.04 8.48 -7.89
CA VAL A 126 3.07 7.81 -7.00
C VAL A 126 3.37 8.11 -5.52
N CYS A 127 4.64 8.18 -5.13
CA CYS A 127 5.04 8.59 -3.77
C CYS A 127 4.62 10.03 -3.46
N ASP A 128 4.80 10.96 -4.40
CA ASP A 128 4.33 12.35 -4.25
C ASP A 128 2.80 12.43 -4.15
N MET A 129 2.07 11.64 -4.94
CA MET A 129 0.61 11.52 -4.84
C MET A 129 0.17 10.98 -3.47
N ALA A 130 0.85 9.96 -2.94
CA ALA A 130 0.58 9.41 -1.61
C ALA A 130 0.83 10.45 -0.52
N LEU A 131 1.97 11.15 -0.58
CA LEU A 131 2.33 12.17 0.40
C LEU A 131 1.33 13.33 0.41
N LYS A 132 0.97 13.86 -0.76
CA LYS A 132 -0.06 14.91 -0.89
C LYS A 132 -1.37 14.49 -0.26
N ARG A 133 -1.75 13.23 -0.41
CA ARG A 133 -3.01 12.70 0.11
C ARG A 133 -2.99 12.55 1.62
N ILE A 134 -1.88 12.10 2.20
CA ILE A 134 -1.67 12.07 3.66
C ILE A 134 -1.73 13.50 4.23
N LEU A 135 -1.02 14.44 3.61
CA LEU A 135 -0.98 15.84 4.06
C LEU A 135 -2.35 16.54 3.95
N MET A 136 -3.14 16.23 2.91
CA MET A 136 -4.49 16.78 2.74
C MET A 136 -5.54 16.14 3.65
N ARG A 137 -5.25 14.96 4.23
CA ARG A 137 -6.15 14.27 5.19
C ARG A 137 -5.79 14.50 6.65
N ALA A 138 -4.65 15.13 6.94
CA ALA A 138 -4.36 15.57 8.29
C ALA A 138 -5.47 16.57 8.71
N PRO A 139 -6.13 16.38 9.88
CA PRO A 139 -7.06 17.37 10.37
C PRO A 139 -6.31 18.71 10.46
N GLN A 140 -6.87 19.77 9.88
CA GLN A 140 -6.46 21.12 10.24
C GLN A 140 -6.52 21.18 11.76
N SER A 141 -5.39 21.46 12.41
CA SER A 141 -5.29 21.54 13.88
C SER A 141 -6.53 22.25 14.43
N PRO A 142 -7.23 21.70 15.43
CA PRO A 142 -8.26 22.49 16.10
C PRO A 142 -7.56 23.71 16.67
N CYS A 143 -8.05 24.88 16.28
CA CYS A 143 -7.64 26.17 16.83
C CYS A 143 -7.45 26.03 18.34
N LEU A 144 -6.25 26.36 18.82
CA LEU A 144 -6.04 26.63 20.24
C LEU A 144 -7.05 27.71 20.65
N PRO A 145 -7.78 27.56 21.77
CA PRO A 145 -8.58 28.66 22.28
C PRO A 145 -7.64 29.80 22.66
N GLU A 146 -7.92 31.00 22.16
CA GLU A 146 -7.35 32.22 22.71
C GLU A 146 -7.66 32.25 24.21
N ALA A 147 -6.60 32.23 25.01
CA ALA A 147 -6.72 32.43 26.45
C ALA A 147 -7.15 33.89 26.69
N MET A 148 -8.33 34.07 27.30
CA MET A 148 -8.70 35.28 28.03
C MET A 148 -8.06 35.28 29.42
#